data_AF-A0A527GIM4-F1
#
_entry.id   AF-A0A527GIM4-F1
#
_cell.length_a   1.000
_cell.length_b   1.000
_cell.length_c   1.000
_cell.angle_alpha   90.00
_cell.angle_beta   90.00
_cell.angle_gamma   90.00
#
_symmetry.space_group_name_H-M   'P 1'
#
loop_
_entity.id
_entity.type
_entity.pdbx_description
1 polymer ?
#
loop_
_entity_poly.entity_id
_entity_poly.type
_entity_poly.pdbx_seq_one_letter_code
_entity_poly.pdbx_strand_id
1 'polypeptide(L)'
;GWQMPWYTITDSFDKDFGVDEWHGHNVFIHDGDRIFRTYLINSRGDEAMGTVWSYLDATPLGRQEIWEDSPEGYPQTPLYSWWNWHDNYDAGADKKWEEVSAAGEAAFRDKGEQ
;
A
#
# COMPACT_ATOMS: atom_id res chain seq x y z
N GLY A 1 -1.05 -20.52 -27.25
CA GLY A 1 -0.04 -19.98 -26.31
C GLY A 1 -0.50 -18.62 -25.81
N TRP A 2 0.08 -18.14 -24.72
CA TRP A 2 -0.20 -16.80 -24.17
C TRP A 2 0.07 -15.72 -25.22
N GLN A 3 -0.84 -14.75 -25.37
CA GLN A 3 -0.78 -13.69 -26.38
C GLN A 3 -0.28 -12.35 -25.84
N MET A 4 -0.11 -12.26 -24.53
CA MET A 4 0.34 -11.08 -23.81
C MET A 4 1.86 -11.11 -23.64
N PRO A 5 2.53 -9.94 -23.67
CA PRO A 5 3.98 -9.88 -23.49
C PRO A 5 4.35 -10.44 -22.12
N TRP A 6 5.34 -11.32 -22.10
CA TRP A 6 5.92 -11.86 -20.88
C TRP A 6 7.29 -11.24 -20.67
N TYR A 7 7.59 -10.92 -19.41
CA TYR A 7 8.85 -10.34 -19.00
C TYR A 7 9.41 -11.18 -17.84
N THR A 8 10.73 -11.24 -17.75
CA THR A 8 11.44 -11.87 -16.64
C THR A 8 12.68 -11.07 -16.30
N ILE A 9 13.13 -11.20 -15.06
CA ILE A 9 14.47 -10.81 -14.64
C ILE A 9 15.50 -11.80 -15.17
N THR A 10 16.73 -11.34 -15.40
CA THR A 10 17.80 -12.14 -16.08
C THR A 10 19.07 -12.29 -15.25
N ASP A 11 19.16 -11.59 -14.12
CA ASP A 11 20.27 -11.62 -13.17
C ASP A 11 19.89 -12.40 -11.89
N SER A 12 20.67 -12.24 -10.83
CA SER A 12 20.47 -12.94 -9.55
C SER A 12 19.45 -12.29 -8.62
N PHE A 13 18.67 -11.31 -9.09
CA PHE A 13 17.82 -10.50 -8.22
C PHE A 13 16.87 -11.35 -7.36
N ASP A 14 16.18 -12.33 -7.96
CA ASP A 14 15.33 -13.27 -7.23
C ASP A 14 16.06 -14.00 -6.13
N LYS A 15 17.26 -14.52 -6.42
CA LYS A 15 18.09 -15.23 -5.46
C LYS A 15 18.59 -14.32 -4.34
N ASP A 16 19.03 -13.11 -4.67
CA ASP A 16 19.51 -12.11 -3.71
C ASP A 16 18.39 -11.67 -2.75
N PHE A 17 17.13 -11.78 -3.18
CA PHE A 17 15.94 -11.50 -2.37
C PHE A 17 15.17 -12.75 -1.92
N GLY A 18 15.73 -13.95 -2.10
CA GLY A 18 15.23 -15.22 -1.54
C GLY A 18 13.90 -15.68 -2.13
N VAL A 19 13.67 -15.45 -3.42
CA VAL A 19 12.46 -15.82 -4.17
C VAL A 19 12.76 -16.52 -5.51
N ASP A 20 13.95 -17.12 -5.63
CA ASP A 20 14.37 -17.90 -6.82
C ASP A 20 13.70 -19.28 -6.91
N GLU A 21 13.38 -19.89 -5.77
CA GLU A 21 12.72 -21.20 -5.71
C GLU A 21 11.25 -21.14 -5.31
N TRP A 22 10.86 -20.16 -4.48
CA TRP A 22 9.53 -20.08 -3.88
C TRP A 22 8.98 -18.66 -3.88
N HIS A 23 7.65 -18.54 -3.89
CA HIS A 23 6.96 -17.27 -3.82
C HIS A 23 7.19 -16.56 -2.48
N GLY A 24 7.24 -15.24 -2.53
CA GLY A 24 7.17 -14.36 -1.37
C GLY A 24 7.09 -12.89 -1.79
N HIS A 25 6.63 -12.04 -0.87
CA HIS A 25 6.55 -10.60 -1.04
C HIS A 25 7.72 -9.93 -0.35
N ASN A 26 8.59 -9.34 -1.15
CA ASN A 26 9.64 -8.46 -0.68
C ASN A 26 9.12 -7.02 -0.58
N VAL A 27 9.25 -6.42 0.60
CA VAL A 27 8.88 -5.02 0.81
C VAL A 27 10.12 -4.19 1.03
N PHE A 28 10.17 -3.07 0.32
CA PHE A 28 11.28 -2.14 0.33
C PHE A 28 10.79 -0.75 0.67
N ILE A 29 11.61 0.01 1.39
CA ILE A 29 11.46 1.44 1.56
C ILE A 29 12.67 2.16 0.98
N HIS A 30 12.40 3.28 0.32
CA HIS A 30 13.41 4.15 -0.26
C HIS A 30 13.54 5.40 0.62
N ASP A 31 14.77 5.71 1.04
CA ASP A 31 15.11 6.89 1.83
C ASP A 31 16.36 7.56 1.25
N GLY A 32 16.17 8.75 0.67
CA GLY A 32 17.23 9.48 -0.04
C GLY A 32 17.78 8.70 -1.23
N ASP A 33 19.06 8.35 -1.20
CA ASP A 33 19.73 7.55 -2.26
C ASP A 33 19.82 6.05 -1.89
N ARG A 34 19.08 5.60 -0.88
CA ARG A 34 19.19 4.26 -0.31
C ARG A 34 17.88 3.50 -0.37
N ILE A 35 17.98 2.20 -0.64
CA ILE A 35 16.85 1.27 -0.58
C ILE A 35 17.12 0.27 0.54
N PHE A 36 16.12 0.07 1.39
CA PHE A 36 16.17 -0.88 2.49
C PHE A 36 15.07 -1.91 2.30
N ARG A 37 15.43 -3.20 2.35
CA ARG A 37 14.45 -4.29 2.48
C ARG A 37 13.97 -4.31 3.91
N THR A 38 12.67 -4.12 4.13
CA THR A 38 12.09 -4.10 5.48
C THR A 38 11.70 -5.50 5.94
N TYR A 39 11.03 -6.27 5.09
CA TYR A 39 10.62 -7.64 5.40
C TYR A 39 10.36 -8.47 4.14
N LEU A 40 10.36 -9.78 4.37
CA LEU A 40 9.91 -10.82 3.44
C LEU A 40 8.71 -11.51 4.06
N ILE A 41 7.59 -11.53 3.34
CA ILE A 41 6.43 -12.34 3.68
C ILE A 41 6.47 -13.56 2.75
N ASN A 42 6.38 -14.77 3.31
CA ASN A 42 6.37 -15.99 2.53
C ASN A 42 5.60 -17.10 3.27
N SER A 43 5.54 -18.29 2.65
CA SER A 43 4.92 -19.46 3.25
C SER A 43 3.45 -19.18 3.62
N ARG A 44 3.05 -19.42 4.87
CA ARG A 44 1.70 -19.13 5.34
C ARG A 44 1.42 -17.65 5.58
N GLY A 45 2.45 -16.80 5.55
CA GLY A 45 2.25 -15.34 5.56
C GLY A 45 1.43 -14.85 4.37
N ASP A 46 1.55 -15.53 3.23
CA ASP A 46 0.81 -15.20 2.02
C ASP A 46 -0.69 -15.46 2.13
N GLU A 47 -1.14 -16.29 3.09
CA GLU A 47 -2.58 -16.53 3.33
C GLU A 47 -3.31 -15.23 3.76
N ALA A 48 -2.59 -14.25 4.31
CA ALA A 48 -3.14 -12.94 4.68
C ALA A 48 -3.16 -11.93 3.52
N MET A 49 -2.46 -12.23 2.43
CA MET A 49 -2.35 -11.37 1.25
C MET A 49 -3.51 -11.64 0.29
N GLY A 50 -4.18 -10.59 -0.20
CA GLY A 50 -5.26 -10.79 -1.16
C GLY A 50 -6.04 -9.54 -1.54
N THR A 51 -6.15 -8.59 -0.61
CA THR A 51 -6.76 -7.29 -0.88
C THR A 51 -5.69 -6.21 -1.03
N VAL A 52 -6.00 -5.12 -1.74
CA VAL A 52 -5.13 -3.93 -1.77
C VAL A 52 -4.79 -3.46 -0.36
N TRP A 53 -5.73 -3.58 0.57
CA TRP A 53 -5.54 -3.24 1.98
C TRP A 53 -4.45 -4.09 2.65
N SER A 54 -4.49 -5.41 2.45
CA SER A 54 -3.45 -6.31 2.95
C SER A 54 -2.05 -5.88 2.49
N TYR A 55 -1.93 -5.42 1.24
CA TYR A 55 -0.65 -4.95 0.71
C TYR A 55 -0.21 -3.62 1.34
N LEU A 56 -1.12 -2.64 1.47
CA LEU A 56 -0.81 -1.34 2.08
C LEU A 56 -0.43 -1.47 3.56
N ASP A 57 -1.18 -2.29 4.31
CA ASP A 57 -0.91 -2.58 5.73
C ASP A 57 0.42 -3.31 5.92
N ALA A 58 0.79 -4.12 4.92
CA ALA A 58 2.10 -4.72 4.83
C ALA A 58 3.13 -3.77 4.22
N THR A 59 2.96 -2.45 4.15
CA THR A 59 4.06 -1.52 3.80
C THR A 59 4.49 -0.68 5.01
N PRO A 60 5.75 -0.21 5.08
CA PRO A 60 6.21 0.54 6.24
C PRO A 60 5.52 1.90 6.43
N LEU A 61 4.89 2.43 5.36
CA LEU A 61 4.12 3.66 5.41
C LEU A 61 2.63 3.43 5.66
N GLY A 62 2.18 2.17 5.79
CA GLY A 62 0.78 1.84 5.98
C GLY A 62 -0.11 2.39 4.87
N ARG A 63 -1.33 2.80 5.25
CA ARG A 63 -2.30 3.45 4.35
C ARG A 63 -2.15 4.97 4.32
N GLN A 64 -1.31 5.54 5.19
CA GLN A 64 -1.08 6.98 5.29
C GLN A 64 -2.38 7.73 5.60
N GLU A 65 -3.21 7.17 6.48
CA GLU A 65 -4.48 7.76 6.87
C GLU A 65 -4.40 8.29 8.31
N ILE A 66 -5.06 9.42 8.59
CA ILE A 66 -4.98 10.13 9.89
C ILE A 66 -5.49 9.35 11.11
N TRP A 67 -6.13 8.20 10.93
CA TRP A 67 -6.48 7.30 12.03
C TRP A 67 -5.32 6.39 12.46
N GLU A 68 -4.29 6.24 11.61
CA GLU A 68 -3.13 5.41 11.89
C GLU A 68 -2.26 6.08 12.96
N ASP A 69 -1.80 5.30 13.94
CA ASP A 69 -0.81 5.73 14.92
C ASP A 69 0.59 5.68 14.27
N SER A 70 0.91 6.72 13.50
CA SER A 70 2.16 6.83 12.74
C SER A 70 3.20 7.70 13.46
N PRO A 71 4.51 7.43 13.28
CA PRO A 71 5.56 8.29 13.81
C PRO A 71 5.46 9.74 13.32
N GLU A 72 6.01 10.68 14.10
CA GLU A 72 6.07 12.09 13.70
C GLU A 72 6.76 12.27 12.34
N GLY A 73 6.15 13.06 11.46
CA GLY A 73 6.66 13.33 10.12
C GLY A 73 6.24 12.31 9.06
N TYR A 74 5.54 11.23 9.42
CA TYR A 74 4.96 10.33 8.42
C TYR A 74 3.86 11.03 7.63
N PRO A 75 3.81 10.85 6.29
CA PRO A 75 2.73 11.40 5.49
C PRO A 75 1.40 10.77 5.93
N GLN A 76 0.43 11.63 6.28
CA GLN A 76 -0.93 11.20 6.57
C GLN A 76 -1.93 12.14 5.88
N THR A 77 -3.00 11.55 5.34
CA THR A 77 -4.09 12.22 4.63
C THR A 77 -5.44 11.81 5.22
N PRO A 78 -6.53 12.57 4.99
CA PRO A 78 -7.86 12.12 5.41
C PRO A 78 -8.24 10.79 4.76
N LEU A 79 -9.12 10.03 5.42
CA LEU A 79 -9.52 8.70 4.96
C LEU A 79 -10.01 8.74 3.51
N TYR A 80 -9.62 7.72 2.72
CA TYR A 80 -10.07 7.51 1.34
C TYR A 80 -9.70 8.63 0.33
N SER A 81 -8.87 9.60 0.72
CA SER A 81 -8.57 10.77 -0.12
C SER A 81 -7.70 10.44 -1.34
N TRP A 82 -6.92 9.36 -1.28
CA TRP A 82 -6.05 8.92 -2.37
C TRP A 82 -6.77 8.01 -3.39
N TRP A 83 -8.06 7.72 -3.18
CA TRP A 83 -8.81 6.89 -4.12
C TRP A 83 -9.08 7.67 -5.39
N ASN A 84 -8.59 7.15 -6.50
CA ASN A 84 -8.77 7.76 -7.80
C ASN A 84 -9.19 6.72 -8.84
N TRP A 85 -9.75 7.20 -9.93
CA TRP A 85 -10.05 6.38 -11.09
C TRP A 85 -8.74 5.90 -11.72
N HIS A 86 -8.70 4.63 -12.12
CA HIS A 86 -7.49 4.00 -12.65
C HIS A 86 -6.96 4.65 -13.94
N ASP A 87 -7.75 5.52 -14.58
CA ASP A 87 -7.48 6.17 -15.85
C ASP A 87 -7.32 7.69 -15.74
N ASN A 88 -7.41 8.26 -14.53
CA ASN A 88 -7.40 9.71 -14.35
C ASN A 88 -6.61 10.16 -13.11
N TYR A 89 -5.30 9.97 -13.13
CA TYR A 89 -4.41 10.35 -12.04
C TYR A 89 -4.15 11.86 -11.92
N ASP A 90 -4.45 12.63 -12.98
CA ASP A 90 -4.28 14.10 -12.99
C ASP A 90 -5.49 14.82 -12.38
N ALA A 91 -6.65 14.18 -12.35
CA ALA A 91 -7.77 14.66 -11.56
C ALA A 91 -7.45 14.42 -10.08
N GLY A 92 -7.52 15.46 -9.25
CA GLY A 92 -7.57 15.28 -7.80
C GLY A 92 -8.77 14.41 -7.40
N ALA A 93 -8.88 14.11 -6.10
CA ALA A 93 -10.01 13.36 -5.58
C ALA A 93 -11.34 13.98 -6.06
N ASP A 94 -12.29 13.12 -6.44
CA ASP A 94 -13.62 13.59 -6.85
C ASP A 94 -14.25 14.40 -5.71
N LYS A 95 -14.71 15.63 -5.99
CA LYS A 95 -15.22 16.53 -4.94
C LYS A 95 -16.35 15.94 -4.12
N LYS A 96 -17.24 15.16 -4.77
CA LYS A 96 -18.34 14.50 -4.07
C LYS A 96 -17.80 13.38 -3.18
N TRP A 97 -16.75 12.70 -3.63
CA TRP A 97 -16.05 11.70 -2.80
C TRP A 97 -15.38 12.33 -1.56
N GLU A 98 -14.76 13.49 -1.71
CA GLU A 98 -14.18 14.23 -0.58
C GLU A 98 -15.27 14.61 0.45
N GLU A 99 -16.39 15.17 0.00
CA GLU A 99 -17.52 15.54 0.86
C GLU A 99 -18.09 14.33 1.62
N VAL A 100 -18.28 13.20 0.93
CA VAL A 100 -18.80 11.96 1.53
C VAL A 100 -17.82 11.37 2.54
N SER A 101 -16.53 11.33 2.21
CA SER A 101 -15.49 10.79 3.08
C SER A 101 -15.33 11.64 4.35
N ALA A 102 -15.31 12.96 4.21
CA ALA A 102 -15.26 13.88 5.35
C ALA A 102 -16.48 13.76 6.28
N ALA A 103 -17.68 13.63 5.70
CA ALA A 103 -18.91 13.42 6.50
C ALA A 103 -18.90 12.08 7.22
N GLY A 104 -18.43 11.02 6.56
CA GLY A 104 -18.28 9.69 7.16
C GLY A 104 -17.28 9.68 8.32
N GLU A 105 -16.15 10.38 8.16
CA GLU A 105 -15.14 10.53 9.19
C GLU A 105 -15.66 11.31 10.41
N ALA A 106 -16.32 12.44 10.19
CA ALA A 106 -16.91 13.24 11.27
C ALA A 106 -17.91 12.41 12.09
N ALA A 107 -18.81 11.67 11.42
CA ALA A 107 -19.78 10.81 12.08
C ALA A 107 -19.15 9.64 12.86
N PHE A 108 -17.98 9.14 12.43
CA PHE A 108 -17.24 8.12 13.16
C PHE A 108 -16.62 8.68 14.44
N ARG A 109 -16.03 9.88 14.37
CA ARG A 109 -15.43 10.56 15.53
C ARG A 109 -16.45 10.94 16.60
N ASP A 110 -17.62 11.45 16.20
CA ASP A 110 -18.73 11.80 17.12
C ASP A 110 -19.24 10.58 17.93
N LYS A 111 -19.07 9.36 17.43
CA LYS A 111 -19.44 8.12 18.15
C LYS A 111 -18.38 7.67 19.16
N GLY A 112 -17.13 8.12 19.02
CA GLY A 112 -16.03 7.77 19.93
C GLY A 112 -16.02 8.61 21.21
N GLU A 113 -16.79 9.69 21.27
CA GLU A 113 -16.88 10.62 22.41
C GLU A 113 -18.04 10.30 23.39
N GLN A 114 -18.78 9.19 23.18
CA GLN A 114 -19.87 8.72 24.05
C GLN A 114 -19.48 7.51 24.92
#